data_AF-A0A944EPA0-F1
#
_entry.id   AF-A0A944EPA0-F1
#
_cell.length_a   1.000
_cell.length_b   1.000
_cell.length_c   1.000
_cell.angle_alpha   90.00
_cell.angle_beta   90.00
_cell.angle_gamma   90.00
#
_symmetry.space_group_name_H-M   'P 1'
#
loop_
_entity.id
_entity.type
_entity.pdbx_description
1 polymer ?
#
loop_
_entity_poly.entity_id
_entity_poly.type
_entity_poly.pdbx_seq_one_letter_code
_entity_poly.pdbx_strand_id
1 'polypeptide(L)'
;MGDKPDLKVDYDLLIESETSLTNIQREFKKCGSRQGELAEDVGARTMENAMHEFAENWKDNRKQMLQNLEDVLKLVTTARESFEKIDNEQEKQAKGKDKK
;
A
#
# COMPACT_ATOMS: atom_id res chain seq x y z
N MET A 1 23.31 24.41 21.17
CA MET A 1 22.95 22.98 21.21
C MET A 1 21.58 22.90 20.56
N GLY A 2 21.50 22.42 19.33
CA GLY A 2 20.24 22.42 18.58
C GLY A 2 19.25 21.45 19.20
N ASP A 3 18.02 21.92 19.43
CA ASP A 3 16.88 21.09 19.78
C ASP A 3 16.85 19.88 18.84
N LYS A 4 17.00 18.68 19.41
CA LYS A 4 16.63 17.47 18.68
C LYS A 4 15.13 17.60 18.43
N PRO A 5 14.65 17.55 17.19
CA PRO A 5 13.22 17.47 16.96
C PRO A 5 12.70 16.28 17.75
N ASP A 6 11.75 16.52 18.65
CA ASP A 6 11.02 15.48 19.37
C ASP A 6 10.19 14.72 18.34
N LEU A 7 10.84 13.77 17.67
CA LEU A 7 10.30 13.00 16.57
C LEU A 7 9.31 11.99 17.15
N LYS A 8 8.10 12.48 17.45
CA LYS A 8 7.00 11.61 17.87
C LYS A 8 6.48 10.86 16.66
N VAL A 9 6.59 9.55 16.73
CA VAL A 9 6.00 8.65 15.74
C VAL A 9 4.49 8.67 15.93
N ASP A 10 3.77 9.03 14.89
CA ASP A 10 2.32 8.93 14.85
C ASP A 10 1.94 7.52 14.40
N TYR A 11 1.77 6.63 15.38
CA TYR A 11 1.38 5.24 15.12
C TYR A 11 -0.04 5.13 14.54
N ASP A 12 -0.94 6.04 14.91
CA ASP A 12 -2.32 6.05 14.40
C ASP A 12 -2.31 6.34 12.89
N LEU A 13 -1.51 7.32 12.45
CA LEU A 13 -1.32 7.62 11.04
C LEU A 13 -0.73 6.43 10.26
N LEU A 14 0.24 5.71 10.82
CA LEU A 14 0.83 4.54 10.18
C LEU A 14 -0.20 3.41 10.01
N ILE A 15 -1.01 3.15 11.05
CA ILE A 15 -2.07 2.13 11.02
C ILE A 15 -3.18 2.51 10.04
N GLU A 16 -3.59 3.77 10.02
CA GLU A 16 -4.60 4.30 9.09
C GLU A 16 -4.11 4.20 7.64
N SER A 17 -2.83 4.53 7.41
CA SER A 17 -2.19 4.42 6.09
C SER A 17 -2.14 2.96 5.63
N GLU A 18 -1.73 2.03 6.50
CA GLU A 18 -1.70 0.59 6.21
C GLU A 18 -3.10 0.07 5.83
N THR A 19 -4.11 0.45 6.61
CA THR A 19 -5.51 0.06 6.38
C THR A 19 -6.04 0.60 5.06
N SER A 20 -5.80 1.89 4.79
CA SER A 20 -6.27 2.58 3.59
C SER A 20 -5.61 2.01 2.33
N LEU A 21 -4.29 1.83 2.35
CA LEU A 21 -3.54 1.25 1.23
C LEU A 21 -3.98 -0.19 0.95
N THR A 22 -4.21 -0.98 2.00
CA THR A 22 -4.73 -2.35 1.86
C THR A 22 -6.11 -2.38 1.22
N ASN A 23 -7.00 -1.46 1.61
CA ASN A 23 -8.34 -1.34 1.02
C ASN A 23 -8.28 -0.93 -0.45
N ILE A 24 -7.46 0.07 -0.80
CA ILE A 24 -7.25 0.49 -2.19
C ILE A 24 -6.70 -0.68 -3.01
N GLN A 25 -5.69 -1.38 -2.51
CA GLN A 25 -5.12 -2.54 -3.21
C GLN A 25 -6.17 -3.64 -3.45
N ARG A 26 -7.06 -3.89 -2.49
CA ARG A 26 -8.15 -4.87 -2.62
C ARG A 26 -9.16 -4.46 -3.69
N GLU A 27 -9.60 -3.20 -3.70
CA GLU A 27 -10.56 -2.72 -4.69
C GLU A 27 -9.96 -2.68 -6.09
N PHE A 28 -8.69 -2.25 -6.22
CA PHE A 28 -7.96 -2.39 -7.45
C PHE A 28 -7.93 -3.85 -7.88
N LYS A 29 -7.57 -4.82 -7.03
CA LYS A 29 -7.61 -6.26 -7.38
C LYS A 29 -8.98 -6.76 -7.87
N LYS A 30 -10.10 -6.15 -7.49
CA LYS A 30 -11.44 -6.53 -8.01
C LYS A 30 -11.78 -5.95 -9.39
N CYS A 31 -11.28 -4.76 -9.76
CA CYS A 31 -11.66 -4.10 -11.02
C CYS A 31 -11.19 -4.79 -12.33
N GLY A 32 -10.50 -5.93 -12.26
CA GLY A 32 -9.79 -6.52 -13.41
C GLY A 32 -10.64 -7.50 -14.21
N SER A 33 -11.73 -8.02 -13.63
CA SER A 33 -12.52 -9.09 -14.23
C SER A 33 -13.44 -8.64 -15.36
N ARG A 34 -13.84 -7.35 -15.40
CA ARG A 34 -14.95 -6.91 -16.28
C ARG A 34 -14.55 -6.47 -17.68
N GLN A 35 -13.25 -6.31 -17.98
CA GLN A 35 -12.84 -5.69 -19.25
C GLN A 35 -12.77 -6.64 -20.43
N GLY A 36 -12.31 -7.88 -20.22
CA GLY A 36 -12.28 -8.89 -21.29
C GLY A 36 -13.68 -9.19 -21.81
N GLU A 37 -14.64 -9.34 -20.89
CA GLU A 37 -16.06 -9.56 -21.20
C GLU A 37 -16.64 -8.41 -22.05
N LEU A 38 -16.33 -7.16 -21.71
CA LEU A 38 -16.81 -5.97 -22.43
C LEU A 38 -16.19 -5.80 -23.82
N ALA A 39 -15.00 -6.34 -24.07
CA ALA A 39 -14.33 -6.29 -25.37
C ALA A 39 -14.93 -7.29 -26.37
N GLU A 40 -15.42 -8.44 -25.90
CA GLU A 40 -16.10 -9.45 -26.74
C GLU A 40 -17.52 -9.02 -27.15
N ASP A 41 -18.18 -8.18 -26.35
CA ASP A 41 -19.55 -7.72 -26.58
C ASP A 41 -19.69 -6.61 -27.64
N VAL A 42 -18.59 -5.94 -28.02
CA VAL A 42 -18.63 -4.80 -28.97
C VAL A 42 -18.59 -5.26 -30.43
N GLY A 43 -19.75 -5.53 -31.01
CA GLY A 43 -19.93 -6.08 -32.38
C GLY A 43 -19.49 -5.23 -33.58
N ALA A 44 -18.69 -4.16 -33.40
CA ALA A 44 -18.10 -3.38 -34.49
C ALA A 44 -16.56 -3.49 -34.45
N ARG A 45 -15.95 -4.03 -35.51
CA ARG A 45 -14.52 -4.38 -35.59
C ARG A 45 -13.53 -3.26 -35.19
N THR A 46 -13.87 -2.00 -35.47
CA THR A 46 -13.06 -0.84 -35.05
C THR A 46 -13.22 -0.52 -33.56
N MET A 47 -14.41 -0.74 -33.00
CA MET A 47 -14.69 -0.58 -31.58
C MET A 47 -14.07 -1.73 -30.77
N GLU A 48 -14.11 -2.95 -31.32
CA GLU A 48 -13.43 -4.14 -30.78
C GLU A 48 -11.93 -3.91 -30.59
N ASN A 49 -11.23 -3.40 -31.61
CA ASN A 49 -9.80 -3.10 -31.52
C ASN A 49 -9.49 -2.02 -30.46
N ALA A 50 -10.25 -0.93 -30.44
CA ALA A 50 -10.08 0.13 -29.44
C ALA A 50 -10.37 -0.35 -28.02
N MET A 51 -11.36 -1.23 -27.85
CA MET A 51 -11.69 -1.84 -26.56
C MET A 51 -10.62 -2.82 -26.09
N HIS A 52 -10.03 -3.61 -26.99
CA HIS A 52 -8.88 -4.47 -26.69
C HIS A 52 -7.66 -3.65 -26.25
N GLU A 53 -7.33 -2.58 -26.99
CA GLU A 53 -6.22 -1.69 -26.64
C GLU A 53 -6.45 -1.01 -25.28
N PHE A 54 -7.68 -0.56 -25.01
CA PHE A 54 -8.05 -0.04 -23.70
C PHE A 54 -7.90 -1.08 -22.58
N ALA A 55 -8.36 -2.32 -22.82
CA ALA A 55 -8.30 -3.40 -21.83
C ALA A 55 -6.85 -3.77 -21.49
N GLU A 56 -5.97 -3.93 -22.47
CA GLU A 56 -4.55 -4.22 -22.23
C GLU A 56 -3.84 -3.04 -21.54
N ASN A 57 -4.05 -1.80 -22.01
CA ASN A 57 -3.46 -0.63 -21.36
C ASN A 57 -3.92 -0.48 -19.90
N TRP A 58 -5.20 -0.69 -19.62
CA TRP A 58 -5.70 -0.67 -18.25
C TRP A 58 -5.05 -1.75 -17.39
N LYS A 59 -4.99 -2.99 -17.90
CA LYS A 59 -4.39 -4.13 -17.20
C LYS A 59 -2.94 -3.84 -16.82
N ASP A 60 -2.15 -3.27 -17.73
CA ASP A 60 -0.75 -2.90 -17.48
C ASP A 60 -0.62 -1.78 -16.45
N ASN A 61 -1.36 -0.68 -16.63
CA ASN A 61 -1.35 0.46 -15.69
C ASN A 61 -1.81 0.04 -14.28
N ARG A 62 -2.85 -0.79 -14.21
CA ARG A 62 -3.35 -1.37 -12.96
C ARG A 62 -2.31 -2.27 -12.29
N LYS A 63 -1.61 -3.11 -13.06
CA LYS A 63 -0.55 -3.96 -12.51
C LYS A 63 0.57 -3.10 -11.92
N GLN A 64 0.98 -2.04 -12.62
CA GLN A 64 1.98 -1.10 -12.12
C GLN A 64 1.50 -0.39 -10.84
N MET A 65 0.24 0.07 -10.80
CA MET A 65 -0.31 0.71 -9.61
C MET A 65 -0.37 -0.24 -8.42
N LEU A 66 -0.75 -1.50 -8.63
CA LEU A 66 -0.76 -2.52 -7.56
C LEU A 66 0.65 -2.79 -7.00
N GLN A 67 1.67 -2.80 -7.86
CA GLN A 67 3.06 -2.93 -7.44
C GLN A 67 3.48 -1.73 -6.58
N ASN A 68 3.22 -0.50 -7.05
CA ASN A 68 3.56 0.71 -6.31
C ASN A 68 2.86 0.75 -4.94
N LEU A 69 1.59 0.35 -4.87
CA LEU A 69 0.85 0.26 -3.61
C LEU A 69 1.48 -0.76 -2.65
N GLU A 70 1.94 -1.90 -3.15
CA GLU A 70 2.62 -2.91 -2.35
C GLU A 70 3.95 -2.39 -1.80
N ASP A 71 4.72 -1.65 -2.60
CA ASP A 71 6.00 -1.09 -2.19
C ASP A 71 5.82 -0.01 -1.11
N VAL A 72 4.82 0.87 -1.26
CA VAL A 72 4.48 1.87 -0.24
C VAL A 72 3.98 1.19 1.05
N LEU A 73 3.14 0.16 0.94
CA LEU A 73 2.66 -0.60 2.09
C LEU A 73 3.84 -1.22 2.86
N LYS A 74 4.80 -1.84 2.17
CA LYS A 74 6.02 -2.38 2.79
C LYS A 74 6.81 -1.32 3.53
N LEU A 75 6.94 -0.11 2.98
CA LEU A 75 7.64 0.99 3.65
C LEU A 75 6.92 1.39 4.95
N VAL A 76 5.59 1.54 4.91
CA VAL A 76 4.79 1.90 6.08
C VAL A 76 4.88 0.82 7.17
N THR A 77 4.70 -0.44 6.81
CA THR A 77 4.80 -1.57 7.75
C THR A 77 6.22 -1.67 8.33
N THR A 78 7.26 -1.54 7.51
CA THR A 78 8.66 -1.57 7.98
C THR A 78 8.96 -0.42 8.94
N ALA A 79 8.45 0.78 8.66
CA ALA A 79 8.60 1.93 9.55
C ALA A 79 7.92 1.66 10.90
N ARG A 80 6.67 1.19 10.89
CA ARG A 80 5.91 0.83 12.10
C ARG A 80 6.65 -0.20 12.95
N GLU A 81 7.06 -1.32 12.34
CA GLU A 81 7.78 -2.39 13.04
C GLU A 81 9.13 -1.94 13.60
N SER A 82 9.85 -1.08 12.88
CA SER A 82 11.13 -0.54 13.33
C SER A 82 10.96 0.34 14.58
N PHE A 83 9.96 1.20 14.60
CA PHE A 83 9.66 2.02 15.76
C PHE A 83 9.16 1.19 16.94
N GLU A 84 8.25 0.23 16.73
CA GLU A 84 7.79 -0.69 17.78
C GLU A 84 8.96 -1.46 18.40
N LYS A 85 9.93 -1.90 17.58
CA LYS A 85 11.11 -2.60 18.07
C LYS A 85 11.98 -1.70 18.94
N ILE A 86 12.23 -0.47 18.52
CA ILE A 86 13.00 0.51 19.30
C ILE A 86 12.33 0.79 20.64
N ASP A 87 11.03 1.04 20.65
CA ASP A 87 10.27 1.31 21.88
C ASP A 87 10.29 0.11 22.83
N ASN A 88 10.10 -1.10 22.30
CA ASN A 88 10.19 -2.34 23.09
C ASN A 88 11.59 -2.58 23.69
N GLU A 89 12.66 -2.25 22.96
CA GLU A 89 14.03 -2.35 23.46
C GLU A 89 14.30 -1.33 24.57
N GLN A 90 13.80 -0.11 24.43
CA GLN A 90 13.91 0.92 25.46
C GLN A 90 13.12 0.55 26.73
N GLU A 91 11.90 0.05 26.59
CA GLU A 91 11.11 -0.43 27.74
C GLU A 91 11.82 -1.55 28.50
N LYS A 92 12.40 -2.53 27.80
CA LYS A 92 13.14 -3.63 28.42
C LYS A 92 14.36 -3.12 29.19
N GLN A 93 15.08 -2.15 28.64
CA GLN A 93 16.22 -1.52 29.31
C GLN A 93 15.79 -0.72 30.55
N ALA A 94 14.68 0.01 30.49
CA ALA A 94 14.13 0.75 31.62
C ALA A 94 13.70 -0.20 32.74
N LYS A 95 12.89 -1.23 32.43
CA LYS A 95 12.43 -2.25 33.39
C LYS A 95 13.58 -3.08 34.00
N GLY A 96 14.69 -3.22 33.28
CA GLY A 96 15.91 -3.88 33.76
C GLY A 96 16.74 -3.02 34.72
N LYS A 97 16.65 -1.69 34.62
CA LYS A 97 17.33 -0.74 35.52
C LYS A 97 16.58 -0.55 36.84
N ASP A 98 15.26 -0.63 36.86
CA ASP A 98 14.45 -0.51 38.09
C ASP A 98 14.52 -1.75 39.01
N LYS A 99 15.11 -2.86 38.55
CA LYS A 99 15.27 -4.11 39.32
C LYS A 99 16.65 -4.26 39.98
N LYS A 100 17.49 -3.22 39.98
CA LYS A 100 18.84 -3.25 40.52
C LYS A 100 19.08 -2.10 41.48
#